data_AF-L8DEF3-F1
#
_entry.id   AF-L8DEF3-F1
#
_cell.length_a   1.000
_cell.length_b   1.000
_cell.length_c   1.000
_cell.angle_alpha   90.00
_cell.angle_beta   90.00
_cell.angle_gamma   90.00
#
_symmetry.space_group_name_H-M   'P 1'
#
loop_
_entity.id
_entity.type
_entity.pdbx_description
1 polymer ?
#
loop_
_entity_poly.entity_id
_entity_poly.type
_entity_poly.pdbx_seq_one_letter_code
_entity_poly.pdbx_strand_id
1 'polypeptide(L)'
;MYLFIAVMFAAYPALRPYSDEVGTPGAQAFASSQWVLAHTFAMLGFIALGLAVLYTGRRSDLAVVTTWVGVGLVLTYYGAETFALHALGVEAVANSNPALIELADPIRYSLVQSVMFGLGLVLIAVGLVAFALRNRYAMVLAAGFVLFLPQFYTPPAVRIAHGVLIAVGAIIAARAVAKRSAETVGRSAESAQPISTITGA
;
A
#
# COMPACT_ATOMS: atom_id res chain seq x y z
N MET A 1 2.93 -5.26 -11.51
CA MET A 1 3.00 -4.96 -10.06
C MET A 1 2.69 -3.50 -9.76
N TYR A 2 3.49 -2.53 -10.23
CA TYR A 2 3.29 -1.11 -9.88
C TYR A 2 1.92 -0.50 -10.24
N LEU A 3 1.34 -0.83 -11.40
CA LEU A 3 -0.01 -0.34 -11.74
C LEU A 3 -1.08 -0.89 -10.78
N PHE A 4 -0.92 -2.12 -10.31
CA PHE A 4 -1.82 -2.71 -9.32
C PHE A 4 -1.70 -1.96 -7.97
N ILE A 5 -0.47 -1.68 -7.52
CA ILE A 5 -0.22 -0.82 -6.34
C ILE A 5 -0.94 0.52 -6.50
N ALA A 6 -0.84 1.15 -7.67
CA ALA A 6 -1.49 2.43 -7.92
C ALA A 6 -3.01 2.38 -7.74
N VAL A 7 -3.66 1.39 -8.35
CA VAL A 7 -5.12 1.21 -8.24
C VAL A 7 -5.51 0.92 -6.79
N MET A 8 -4.82 0.00 -6.13
CA MET A 8 -5.15 -0.41 -4.76
C MET A 8 -5.07 0.76 -3.76
N PHE A 9 -3.98 1.53 -3.77
CA PHE A 9 -3.80 2.65 -2.84
C PHE A 9 -4.61 3.90 -3.19
N ALA A 10 -5.02 4.08 -4.45
CA ALA A 10 -5.99 5.13 -4.81
C ALA A 10 -7.42 4.73 -4.40
N ALA A 11 -7.80 3.47 -4.65
CA ALA A 11 -9.14 2.96 -4.38
C ALA A 11 -9.46 2.90 -2.89
N TYR A 12 -8.48 2.55 -2.03
CA TYR A 12 -8.68 2.47 -0.58
C TYR A 12 -9.30 3.75 0.03
N PRO A 13 -8.63 4.91 0.02
CA PRO A 13 -9.21 6.11 0.61
C PRO A 13 -10.40 6.65 -0.19
N ALA A 14 -10.46 6.43 -1.52
CA ALA A 14 -11.58 6.90 -2.33
C ALA A 14 -12.91 6.19 -2.03
N LEU A 15 -12.85 4.90 -1.64
CA LEU A 15 -14.03 4.08 -1.37
C LEU A 15 -14.31 3.89 0.13
N ARG A 16 -13.41 4.34 1.01
CA ARG A 16 -13.62 4.24 2.46
C ARG A 16 -14.84 5.07 2.85
N PRO A 17 -15.84 4.49 3.55
CA PRO A 17 -16.99 5.25 4.02
C PRO A 17 -16.54 6.17 5.17
N TYR A 18 -16.32 7.44 4.86
CA TYR A 18 -15.99 8.44 5.87
C TYR A 18 -17.25 8.85 6.63
N SER A 19 -17.17 8.80 7.96
CA SER A 19 -18.20 9.27 8.88
C SER A 19 -17.55 9.65 10.21
N ASP A 20 -18.31 10.28 11.09
CA ASP A 20 -17.97 10.29 12.50
C ASP A 20 -18.09 8.85 13.00
N GLU A 21 -16.95 8.23 13.37
CA GLU A 21 -16.85 6.81 13.74
C GLU A 21 -17.42 6.51 15.13
N VAL A 22 -18.52 7.19 15.47
CA VAL A 22 -19.25 7.14 16.74
C VAL A 22 -20.75 7.05 16.47
N GLY A 23 -21.49 6.48 17.42
CA GLY A 23 -22.94 6.40 17.34
C GLY A 23 -23.44 5.63 16.10
N THR A 24 -24.66 5.94 15.67
CA THR A 24 -25.29 5.30 14.51
C THR A 24 -24.54 5.53 13.19
N PRO A 25 -24.02 6.73 12.87
CA PRO A 25 -23.25 6.93 11.64
C PRO A 25 -22.00 6.03 11.55
N GLY A 26 -21.25 5.92 12.66
CA GLY A 26 -20.08 5.04 12.73
C GLY A 26 -20.45 3.55 12.56
N ALA A 27 -21.53 3.11 13.21
CA ALA A 27 -22.04 1.75 13.06
C ALA A 27 -22.41 1.42 11.62
N GLN A 28 -23.08 2.34 10.91
CA GLN A 28 -23.43 2.17 9.50
C GLN A 28 -22.18 2.15 8.60
N ALA A 29 -21.19 2.99 8.88
CA ALA A 29 -19.94 2.98 8.13
C ALA A 29 -19.18 1.66 8.29
N PHE A 30 -19.07 1.14 9.52
CA PHE A 30 -18.46 -0.17 9.77
C PHE A 30 -19.26 -1.31 9.14
N ALA A 31 -20.59 -1.28 9.20
CA ALA A 31 -21.47 -2.27 8.58
C ALA A 31 -21.45 -2.26 7.04
N SER A 32 -20.87 -1.23 6.41
CA SER A 32 -20.86 -1.10 4.95
C SER A 32 -19.92 -2.12 4.29
N SER A 33 -20.35 -2.71 3.17
CA SER A 33 -19.46 -3.53 2.32
C SER A 33 -18.29 -2.72 1.74
N GLN A 34 -18.46 -1.40 1.60
CA GLN A 34 -17.39 -0.50 1.19
C GLN A 34 -16.26 -0.44 2.23
N TRP A 35 -16.56 -0.62 3.52
CA TRP A 35 -15.53 -0.74 4.56
C TRP A 35 -14.58 -1.89 4.25
N VAL A 36 -15.15 -3.09 4.08
CA VAL A 36 -14.38 -4.32 3.82
C VAL A 36 -13.61 -4.21 2.51
N LEU A 37 -14.27 -3.72 1.46
CA LEU A 37 -13.66 -3.57 0.14
C LEU A 37 -12.47 -2.59 0.18
N ALA A 38 -12.65 -1.42 0.78
CA ALA A 38 -11.61 -0.40 0.89
C ALA A 38 -10.38 -0.94 1.62
N HIS A 39 -10.55 -1.54 2.80
CA HIS A 39 -9.42 -2.06 3.57
C HIS A 39 -8.75 -3.26 2.89
N THR A 40 -9.51 -4.10 2.18
CA THR A 40 -8.95 -5.18 1.36
C THR A 40 -8.05 -4.61 0.26
N PHE A 41 -8.42 -3.50 -0.38
CA PHE A 41 -7.53 -2.83 -1.34
C PHE A 41 -6.23 -2.35 -0.68
N ALA A 42 -6.28 -1.79 0.53
CA ALA A 42 -5.06 -1.44 1.26
C ALA A 42 -4.16 -2.67 1.48
N MET A 43 -4.73 -3.78 1.97
CA MET A 43 -4.00 -5.03 2.23
C MET A 43 -3.34 -5.58 0.95
N LEU A 44 -4.09 -5.66 -0.16
CA LEU A 44 -3.57 -6.10 -1.45
C LEU A 44 -2.49 -5.15 -1.98
N GLY A 45 -2.65 -3.85 -1.78
CA GLY A 45 -1.65 -2.84 -2.11
C GLY A 45 -0.33 -3.06 -1.37
N PHE A 46 -0.38 -3.31 -0.05
CA PHE A 46 0.81 -3.60 0.77
C PHE A 46 1.50 -4.90 0.35
N ILE A 47 0.75 -5.96 0.07
CA ILE A 47 1.30 -7.23 -0.45
C ILE A 47 2.01 -6.99 -1.80
N ALA A 48 1.34 -6.30 -2.72
CA ALA A 48 1.91 -6.00 -4.04
C ALA A 48 3.16 -5.11 -3.94
N LEU A 49 3.21 -4.20 -2.96
CA LEU A 49 4.40 -3.40 -2.66
C LEU A 49 5.57 -4.27 -2.21
N GLY A 50 5.35 -5.16 -1.24
CA GLY A 50 6.36 -6.11 -0.79
C GLY A 50 6.88 -6.98 -1.95
N LEU A 51 5.98 -7.46 -2.81
CA LEU A 51 6.35 -8.22 -4.01
C LEU A 51 7.16 -7.37 -5.00
N ALA A 52 6.79 -6.11 -5.24
CA ALA A 52 7.54 -5.24 -6.14
C ALA A 52 8.99 -5.04 -5.70
N VAL A 53 9.21 -4.83 -4.39
CA VAL A 53 10.55 -4.70 -3.81
C VAL A 53 11.31 -6.03 -3.89
N LEU A 54 10.64 -7.15 -3.57
CA LEU A 54 11.22 -8.50 -3.63
C LEU A 54 11.68 -8.90 -5.03
N TYR A 55 10.87 -8.64 -6.06
CA TYR A 55 11.23 -9.00 -7.45
C TYR A 55 12.30 -8.11 -8.06
N THR A 56 12.58 -6.96 -7.45
CA THR A 56 13.62 -6.03 -7.95
C THR A 56 14.92 -6.16 -7.15
N GLY A 57 14.87 -6.60 -5.89
CA GLY A 57 16.03 -6.77 -5.01
C GLY A 57 16.43 -8.22 -4.78
N ARG A 58 17.49 -8.43 -3.99
CA ARG A 58 17.84 -9.75 -3.43
C ARG A 58 17.05 -9.99 -2.16
N ARG A 59 16.74 -11.26 -1.86
CA ARG A 59 15.95 -11.64 -0.66
C ARG A 59 16.54 -11.13 0.66
N SER A 60 17.87 -11.04 0.74
CA SER A 60 18.60 -10.54 1.91
C SER A 60 18.79 -9.02 1.94
N ASP A 61 18.32 -8.28 0.94
CA ASP A 61 18.46 -6.84 0.91
C ASP A 61 17.64 -6.19 2.03
N LEU A 62 18.23 -5.20 2.70
CA LEU A 62 17.57 -4.42 3.75
C LEU A 62 16.18 -3.93 3.31
N ALA A 63 16.06 -3.44 2.07
CA ALA A 63 14.80 -2.97 1.51
C ALA A 63 13.73 -4.06 1.47
N VAL A 64 14.09 -5.28 1.08
CA VAL A 64 13.15 -6.42 1.01
C VAL A 64 12.73 -6.84 2.41
N VAL A 65 13.70 -7.08 3.30
CA VAL A 65 13.43 -7.57 4.66
C VAL A 65 12.58 -6.57 5.45
N THR A 66 12.98 -5.30 5.48
CA THR A 66 12.24 -4.27 6.24
C THR A 66 10.84 -4.03 5.68
N THR A 67 10.69 -3.99 4.35
CA THR A 67 9.36 -3.84 3.73
C THR A 67 8.45 -5.01 4.08
N TRP A 68 8.92 -6.26 3.98
CA TRP A 68 8.09 -7.43 4.26
C TRP A 68 7.72 -7.61 5.73
N VAL A 69 8.67 -7.37 6.65
CA VAL A 69 8.36 -7.36 8.08
C VAL A 69 7.33 -6.28 8.38
N GLY A 70 7.52 -5.08 7.82
CA GLY A 70 6.56 -3.99 8.00
C GLY A 70 5.18 -4.29 7.43
N VAL A 71 5.11 -4.88 6.23
CA VAL A 71 3.85 -5.34 5.61
C VAL A 71 3.17 -6.37 6.50
N GLY A 72 3.89 -7.36 7.03
CA GLY A 72 3.31 -8.36 7.93
C GLY A 72 2.65 -7.74 9.17
N LEU A 73 3.34 -6.80 9.82
CA LEU A 73 2.81 -6.08 10.98
C LEU A 73 1.56 -5.25 10.62
N VAL A 74 1.62 -4.47 9.52
CA VAL A 74 0.48 -3.67 9.06
C VAL A 74 -0.72 -4.54 8.68
N LEU A 75 -0.52 -5.68 8.03
CA LEU A 75 -1.61 -6.58 7.63
C LEU A 75 -2.34 -7.19 8.82
N THR A 76 -1.65 -7.47 9.92
CA THR A 76 -2.33 -7.96 11.14
C THR A 76 -3.28 -6.92 11.73
N TYR A 77 -2.88 -5.65 11.73
CA TYR A 77 -3.74 -4.54 12.14
C TYR A 77 -4.92 -4.35 11.19
N TYR A 78 -4.65 -4.27 9.87
CA TYR A 78 -5.69 -4.11 8.86
C TYR A 78 -6.69 -5.26 8.89
N GLY A 79 -6.26 -6.50 9.07
CA GLY A 79 -7.16 -7.65 9.17
C GLY A 79 -8.12 -7.52 10.35
N ALA A 80 -7.60 -7.19 11.54
CA ALA A 80 -8.43 -6.97 12.73
C ALA A 80 -9.41 -5.81 12.51
N GLU A 81 -8.94 -4.67 12.03
CA GLU A 81 -9.77 -3.48 11.77
C GLU A 81 -10.85 -3.76 10.70
N THR A 82 -10.51 -4.50 9.65
CA THR A 82 -11.44 -4.79 8.55
C THR A 82 -12.57 -5.68 9.00
N PHE A 83 -12.23 -6.84 9.58
CA PHE A 83 -13.21 -7.90 9.79
C PHE A 83 -13.93 -7.76 11.13
N ALA A 84 -13.21 -7.39 12.20
CA ALA A 84 -13.82 -7.26 13.52
C ALA A 84 -14.76 -6.05 13.58
N LEU A 85 -14.34 -4.88 13.05
CA LEU A 85 -15.19 -3.69 13.08
C LEU A 85 -16.41 -3.86 12.18
N HIS A 86 -16.28 -4.52 11.03
CA HIS A 86 -17.43 -4.82 10.19
C HIS A 86 -18.45 -5.69 10.91
N ALA A 87 -18.01 -6.75 11.59
CA ALA A 87 -18.91 -7.59 12.39
C ALA A 87 -19.60 -6.80 13.51
N LEU A 88 -18.86 -5.95 14.23
CA LEU A 88 -19.44 -5.06 15.25
C LEU A 88 -20.46 -4.09 14.66
N GLY A 89 -20.16 -3.49 13.49
CA GLY A 89 -21.07 -2.57 12.82
C GLY A 89 -22.37 -3.24 12.39
N VAL A 90 -22.29 -4.43 11.79
CA VAL A 90 -23.47 -5.22 11.40
C VAL A 90 -24.33 -5.53 12.61
N GLU A 91 -23.73 -5.99 13.71
CA GLU A 91 -24.45 -6.31 14.95
C GLU A 91 -25.07 -5.05 15.59
N ALA A 92 -24.33 -3.94 15.61
CA ALA A 92 -24.78 -2.65 16.12
C ALA A 92 -26.00 -2.13 15.36
N VAL A 93 -25.99 -2.22 14.03
CA VAL A 93 -27.10 -1.80 13.18
C VAL A 93 -28.30 -2.73 13.36
N ALA A 94 -28.09 -4.05 13.35
CA ALA A 94 -29.17 -5.03 13.48
C ALA A 94 -29.96 -4.89 14.79
N ASN A 95 -29.27 -4.57 15.89
CA ASN A 95 -29.89 -4.44 17.21
C ASN A 95 -30.18 -2.99 17.62
N SER A 96 -29.98 -2.01 16.73
CA SER A 96 -30.07 -0.58 17.07
C SER A 96 -29.24 -0.20 18.31
N ASN A 97 -28.08 -0.85 18.48
CA ASN A 97 -27.19 -0.69 19.62
C ASN A 97 -25.84 -0.14 19.16
N PRO A 98 -25.73 1.19 18.93
CA PRO A 98 -24.48 1.79 18.46
C PRO A 98 -23.35 1.71 19.49
N ALA A 99 -23.63 1.47 20.78
CA ALA A 99 -22.58 1.34 21.80
C ALA A 99 -21.65 0.13 21.56
N LEU A 100 -22.08 -0.88 20.78
CA LEU A 100 -21.22 -2.01 20.43
C LEU A 100 -19.94 -1.59 19.68
N ILE A 101 -19.99 -0.48 18.94
CA ILE A 101 -18.82 -0.01 18.18
C ILE A 101 -17.78 0.67 19.07
N GLU A 102 -18.06 0.92 20.36
CA GLU A 102 -17.05 1.40 21.32
C GLU A 102 -15.91 0.38 21.50
N LEU A 103 -16.16 -0.91 21.20
CA LEU A 103 -15.12 -1.93 21.14
C LEU A 103 -14.13 -1.72 19.98
N ALA A 104 -14.40 -0.81 19.04
CA ALA A 104 -13.48 -0.49 17.96
C ALA A 104 -12.18 0.14 18.46
N ASP A 105 -12.25 0.93 19.53
CA ASP A 105 -11.09 1.61 20.08
C ASP A 105 -10.09 0.65 20.73
N PRO A 106 -10.47 -0.29 21.61
CA PRO A 106 -9.52 -1.28 22.11
C PRO A 106 -9.00 -2.23 21.02
N ILE A 107 -9.73 -2.42 19.91
CA ILE A 107 -9.24 -3.20 18.76
C ILE A 107 -8.12 -2.46 18.02
N ARG A 108 -8.23 -1.13 17.87
CA ARG A 108 -7.27 -0.30 17.12
C ARG A 108 -6.15 0.29 17.98
N TYR A 109 -6.53 0.91 19.08
CA TYR A 109 -5.69 1.81 19.86
C TYR A 109 -5.07 1.17 21.11
N SER A 110 -5.31 -0.12 21.33
CA SER A 110 -4.54 -0.89 22.31
C SER A 110 -3.05 -0.87 21.98
N LEU A 111 -2.21 -0.93 23.03
CA LEU A 111 -0.76 -0.74 22.95
C LEU A 111 -0.10 -1.61 21.89
N VAL A 112 -0.40 -2.91 21.89
CA VAL A 112 0.23 -3.88 20.97
C VAL A 112 -0.13 -3.57 19.52
N GLN A 113 -1.41 -3.39 19.22
CA GLN A 113 -1.93 -3.12 17.87
C GLN A 113 -1.37 -1.80 17.33
N SER A 114 -1.39 -0.74 18.14
CA SER A 114 -0.85 0.57 17.74
C SER A 114 0.66 0.55 17.51
N VAL A 115 1.42 -0.14 18.36
CA VAL A 115 2.87 -0.29 18.19
C VAL A 115 3.18 -1.12 16.94
N MET A 116 2.49 -2.25 16.73
CA MET A 116 2.69 -3.08 15.54
C MET A 116 2.37 -2.30 14.27
N PHE A 117 1.26 -1.56 14.25
CA PHE A 117 0.88 -0.74 13.10
C PHE A 117 1.89 0.37 12.81
N GLY A 118 2.23 1.17 13.83
CA GLY A 118 3.17 2.27 13.70
C GLY A 118 4.57 1.80 13.30
N LEU A 119 5.10 0.77 13.98
CA LEU A 119 6.38 0.17 13.64
C LEU A 119 6.37 -0.41 12.23
N GLY A 120 5.27 -1.08 11.85
CA GLY A 120 5.10 -1.63 10.51
C GLY A 120 5.20 -0.57 9.42
N LEU A 121 4.51 0.56 9.58
CA LEU A 121 4.58 1.69 8.66
C LEU A 121 5.99 2.30 8.59
N VAL A 122 6.66 2.46 9.74
CA VAL A 122 8.05 2.96 9.79
C VAL A 122 8.99 2.03 9.03
N LEU A 123 8.88 0.71 9.23
CA LEU A 123 9.70 -0.27 8.52
C LEU A 123 9.46 -0.27 7.02
N ILE A 124 8.20 -0.13 6.57
CA ILE A 124 7.88 0.02 5.14
C ILE A 124 8.53 1.29 4.58
N ALA A 125 8.41 2.42 5.28
CA ALA A 125 9.01 3.68 4.84
C ALA A 125 10.54 3.57 4.72
N VAL A 126 11.21 3.01 5.74
CA VAL A 126 12.66 2.76 5.72
C VAL A 126 13.03 1.84 4.54
N GLY A 127 12.29 0.75 4.34
CA GLY A 127 12.52 -0.18 3.25
C GLY A 127 12.39 0.47 1.87
N LEU A 128 11.36 1.31 1.67
CA LEU A 128 11.16 2.02 0.41
C LEU A 128 12.17 3.15 0.18
N VAL A 129 12.62 3.84 1.23
CA VAL A 129 13.71 4.81 1.10
C VAL A 129 14.99 4.10 0.68
N ALA A 130 15.35 3.00 1.34
CA ALA A 130 16.51 2.20 0.97
C ALA A 130 16.40 1.66 -0.47
N PHE A 131 15.19 1.27 -0.90
CA PHE A 131 14.90 0.87 -2.26
C PHE A 131 15.10 2.01 -3.28
N ALA A 132 14.54 3.19 -2.99
CA ALA A 132 14.55 4.35 -3.88
C ALA A 132 15.93 4.97 -4.03
N LEU A 133 16.79 4.89 -3.01
CA LEU A 133 18.19 5.33 -3.10
C LEU A 133 18.96 4.57 -4.20
N ARG A 134 18.65 3.30 -4.43
CA ARG A 134 19.20 2.50 -5.54
C ARG A 134 18.37 2.63 -6.82
N ASN A 135 17.07 2.86 -6.67
CA ASN A 135 16.08 2.92 -7.75
C ASN A 135 15.41 4.30 -7.78
N ARG A 136 16.11 5.30 -8.32
CA ARG A 136 15.68 6.72 -8.26
C ARG A 136 14.27 6.97 -8.80
N TYR A 137 13.76 6.10 -9.68
CA TYR A 137 12.38 6.15 -10.18
C TYR A 137 11.32 5.89 -9.10
N ALA A 138 11.68 5.30 -7.96
CA ALA A 138 10.78 5.00 -6.86
C ALA A 138 10.73 6.11 -5.79
N MET A 139 11.39 7.26 -6.00
CA MET A 139 11.46 8.34 -5.01
C MET A 139 10.09 8.90 -4.62
N VAL A 140 9.21 9.15 -5.60
CA VAL A 140 7.85 9.66 -5.32
C VAL A 140 7.02 8.61 -4.57
N LEU A 141 7.19 7.34 -4.91
CA LEU A 141 6.54 6.24 -4.19
C LEU A 141 7.01 6.19 -2.73
N ALA A 142 8.32 6.25 -2.49
CA ALA A 142 8.90 6.27 -1.15
C ALA A 142 8.41 7.49 -0.34
N ALA A 143 8.32 8.67 -0.95
CA ALA A 143 7.77 9.86 -0.29
C ALA A 143 6.32 9.65 0.15
N GLY A 144 5.49 8.99 -0.67
CA GLY A 144 4.13 8.59 -0.29
C GLY A 144 4.12 7.74 0.99
N PHE A 145 5.01 6.74 1.10
CA PHE A 145 5.07 5.88 2.28
C PHE A 145 5.69 6.55 3.52
N VAL A 146 6.62 7.50 3.35
CA VAL A 146 7.10 8.34 4.45
C VAL A 146 5.96 9.21 5.01
N LEU A 147 5.10 9.72 4.15
CA LEU A 147 3.93 10.53 4.54
C LEU A 147 2.72 9.70 4.98
N PHE A 148 2.82 8.37 4.98
CA PHE A 148 1.69 7.48 5.30
C PHE A 148 1.23 7.61 6.75
N LEU A 149 2.15 7.73 7.70
CA LEU A 149 1.78 7.92 9.10
C LEU A 149 1.18 9.33 9.36
N PRO A 150 1.78 10.43 8.87
CA PRO A 150 1.20 11.77 9.00
C PRO A 150 -0.24 11.91 8.47
N GLN A 151 -0.59 11.25 7.36
CA GLN A 151 -1.93 11.43 6.76
C GLN A 151 -3.08 11.00 7.67
N PHE A 152 -2.86 10.12 8.66
CA PHE A 152 -3.91 9.72 9.60
C PHE A 152 -4.43 10.88 10.45
N TYR A 153 -3.64 11.93 10.63
CA TYR A 153 -4.01 13.14 11.37
C TYR A 153 -4.66 14.22 10.48
N THR A 154 -5.05 13.87 9.26
CA THR A 154 -5.57 14.82 8.27
C THR A 154 -7.00 14.46 7.83
N PRO A 155 -7.78 15.44 7.31
CA PRO A 155 -9.14 15.21 6.83
C PRO A 155 -9.21 14.23 5.64
N PRO A 156 -10.39 13.67 5.34
CA PRO A 156 -10.60 12.71 4.24
C PRO A 156 -10.01 13.13 2.89
N ALA A 157 -10.17 14.40 2.50
CA ALA A 157 -9.66 14.92 1.24
C ALA A 157 -8.12 14.77 1.12
N VAL A 158 -7.39 14.97 2.22
CA VAL A 158 -5.93 14.84 2.24
C VAL A 158 -5.51 13.36 2.18
N ARG A 159 -6.26 12.46 2.82
CA ARG A 159 -6.04 11.01 2.73
C ARG A 159 -6.26 10.48 1.31
N ILE A 160 -7.29 10.98 0.62
CA ILE A 160 -7.52 10.68 -0.80
C ILE A 160 -6.36 11.21 -1.66
N ALA A 161 -5.95 12.46 -1.45
CA ALA A 161 -4.80 13.05 -2.15
C ALA A 161 -3.50 12.28 -1.89
N HIS A 162 -3.31 11.76 -0.69
CA HIS A 162 -2.18 10.89 -0.33
C HIS A 162 -2.22 9.54 -1.08
N GLY A 163 -3.38 8.91 -1.18
CA GLY A 163 -3.57 7.72 -2.04
C GLY A 163 -3.23 8.00 -3.52
N VAL A 164 -3.64 9.17 -4.03
CA VAL A 164 -3.28 9.63 -5.38
C VAL A 164 -1.77 9.86 -5.52
N LEU A 165 -1.09 10.43 -4.52
CA LEU A 165 0.37 10.60 -4.52
C LEU A 165 1.08 9.24 -4.66
N ILE A 166 0.65 8.23 -3.89
CA ILE A 166 1.19 6.87 -4.00
C ILE A 166 0.94 6.32 -5.41
N ALA A 167 -0.26 6.51 -5.96
CA ALA A 167 -0.60 6.06 -7.30
C ALA A 167 0.29 6.70 -8.39
N VAL A 168 0.51 8.01 -8.31
CA VAL A 168 1.43 8.73 -9.19
C VAL A 168 2.85 8.16 -9.08
N GLY A 169 3.35 7.97 -7.86
CA GLY A 169 4.67 7.38 -7.63
C GLY A 169 4.81 5.98 -8.22
N ALA A 170 3.78 5.15 -8.09
CA ALA A 170 3.77 3.82 -8.66
C ALA A 170 3.66 3.84 -10.20
N ILE A 171 2.91 4.76 -10.81
CA ILE A 171 2.84 4.93 -12.27
C ILE A 171 4.21 5.36 -12.83
N ILE A 172 4.91 6.28 -12.16
CA ILE A 172 6.28 6.68 -12.54
C ILE A 172 7.21 5.47 -12.51
N ALA A 173 7.15 4.66 -11.45
CA ALA A 173 7.95 3.43 -11.35
C ALA A 173 7.60 2.42 -12.45
N ALA A 174 6.31 2.23 -12.76
CA ALA A 174 5.86 1.35 -13.83
C ALA A 174 6.46 1.74 -15.19
N ARG A 175 6.41 3.03 -15.53
CA ARG A 175 6.97 3.57 -16.79
C ARG A 175 8.49 3.38 -16.86
N ALA A 176 9.19 3.63 -15.76
CA ALA A 176 10.64 3.49 -15.70
C ALA A 176 11.09 2.03 -15.91
N VAL A 177 10.39 1.07 -15.30
CA VAL A 177 10.68 -0.36 -15.50
C VAL A 177 10.38 -0.79 -16.93
N ALA A 178 9.24 -0.38 -17.49
CA ALA A 178 8.88 -0.70 -18.87
C ALA A 178 9.91 -0.18 -19.89
N LYS A 179 10.41 1.05 -19.69
CA LYS A 179 11.45 1.64 -20.54
C LYS A 179 12.75 0.83 -20.49
N ARG A 180 13.21 0.47 -19.29
CA ARG A 180 14.43 -0.35 -19.11
C ARG A 180 14.32 -1.74 -19.73
N SER A 181 13.14 -2.36 -19.66
CA SER A 181 12.89 -3.65 -20.32
C SER A 181 13.00 -3.53 -21.84
N ALA A 182 12.40 -2.49 -22.44
CA ALA A 182 12.48 -2.24 -23.89
C ALA A 182 13.92 -1.99 -24.36
N GLU A 183 14.70 -1.18 -23.63
CA GLU A 183 16.12 -0.92 -23.91
C GLU A 183 16.97 -2.20 -23.84
N THR A 184 16.68 -3.08 -22.86
CA THR A 184 17.40 -4.35 -22.71
C THR A 184 17.14 -5.29 -23.90
N VAL A 185 15.89 -5.40 -24.34
CA VAL A 185 15.51 -6.20 -25.51
C VAL A 185 16.16 -5.66 -26.79
N GLY A 186 16.12 -4.34 -27.00
CA GLY A 186 16.75 -3.70 -28.17
C GLY A 186 18.26 -3.95 -28.24
N ARG A 187 18.96 -3.85 -27.12
CA ARG A 187 20.41 -4.14 -27.04
C ARG A 187 20.74 -5.61 -27.30
N SER A 188 19.91 -6.53 -26.81
CA SER A 188 20.06 -7.96 -27.13
C SER A 188 19.86 -8.25 -28.62
N ALA A 189 18.88 -7.59 -29.27
CA ALA A 189 18.63 -7.74 -30.70
C ALA A 189 19.79 -7.18 -31.56
N GLU A 190 20.37 -6.04 -31.17
CA GLU A 190 21.55 -5.46 -31.84
C GLU A 190 22.78 -6.35 -31.70
N SER A 191 23.02 -6.93 -30.52
CA SER A 191 24.14 -7.87 -30.30
C SER A 191 23.99 -9.21 -31.03
N ALA A 192 22.76 -9.58 -31.43
CA ALA A 192 22.46 -10.82 -32.14
C ALA A 192 22.50 -10.68 -33.67
N GLN A 193 22.66 -9.45 -34.21
CA GLN A 193 22.91 -9.25 -35.63
C GLN A 193 24.33 -9.78 -35.95
N PRO A 194 24.49 -10.80 -36.81
CA PRO A 194 25.82 -11.26 -37.19
C PRO A 194 26.56 -10.10 -37.84
N ILE A 195 27.80 -9.85 -37.39
CA ILE A 195 28.73 -8.93 -38.04
C ILE A 195 28.77 -9.36 -39.51
N SER A 196 28.15 -8.58 -40.39
CA SER A 196 28.24 -8.80 -41.83
C SER A 196 29.72 -8.70 -42.15
N THR A 197 30.35 -9.86 -42.38
CA THR A 197 31.69 -9.95 -42.91
C THR A 197 31.68 -9.19 -44.22
N ILE A 198 32.24 -7.99 -44.19
CA ILE A 198 32.68 -7.25 -45.37
C ILE A 198 33.79 -8.11 -45.98
N THR A 199 33.43 -9.08 -46.82
CA THR A 199 34.34 -9.69 -47.77
C THR A 199 34.18 -8.93 -49.07
N GLY A 200 34.92 -7.83 -49.16
CA GLY A 200 35.24 -7.15 -50.40
C GLY A 200 36.75 -7.07 -50.54
N ALA A 201 37.34 -8.02 -51.27
CA ALA A 201 38.57 -7.91 -52.06
C ALA A 201 38.83 -9.27 -52.73
#